data_AF-A0A4R9GEI0-F1
#
_entry.id   AF-A0A4R9GEI0-F1
#
_cell.length_a   1.000
_cell.length_b   1.000
_cell.length_c   1.000
_cell.angle_alpha   90.00
_cell.angle_beta   90.00
_cell.angle_gamma   90.00
#
_symmetry.space_group_name_H-M   'P 1'
#
loop_
_entity.id
_entity.type
_entity.pdbx_description
1 polymer ?
#
loop_
_entity_poly.entity_id
_entity_poly.type
_entity_poly.pdbx_seq_one_letter_code
_entity_poly.pdbx_strand_id
1 'polypeptide(L)' 'MEESPLLFPKTRREIILENLDWFGLPVRISELVENVLEGKIREQSLVCCHSACDVCNSTIRSCIRKIQKELETLG' A
#
# COMPACT_ATOMS: atom_id res chain seq x y z
N MET A 1 -15.43 -18.44 -8.80
CA MET A 1 -14.29 -17.64 -9.25
C MET A 1 -13.05 -18.46 -8.96
N GLU A 2 -12.42 -18.97 -10.00
CA GLU A 2 -11.22 -19.80 -9.91
C GLU A 2 -10.05 -18.92 -9.46
N GLU A 3 -9.63 -19.05 -8.20
CA GLU A 3 -8.33 -18.54 -7.75
C GLU A 3 -7.26 -19.41 -8.42
N SER A 4 -6.83 -18.98 -9.61
CA SER A 4 -5.68 -19.58 -10.28
C SER A 4 -4.48 -19.42 -9.35
N PRO A 5 -3.80 -20.51 -8.95
CA PRO A 5 -2.60 -20.39 -8.13
C PRO A 5 -1.58 -19.61 -8.94
N LEU A 6 -1.21 -18.43 -8.44
CA LEU A 6 -0.18 -17.61 -9.05
C LEU A 6 1.09 -18.48 -9.16
N LEU A 7 1.55 -18.71 -10.38
CA LEU A 7 2.74 -19.52 -10.70
C LEU A 7 4.01 -19.00 -10.02
N PHE A 8 3.99 -17.75 -9.55
CA PHE A 8 5.04 -17.11 -8.78
C PHE A 8 4.40 -16.27 -7.66
N PRO A 9 4.98 -16.26 -6.44
CA PRO A 9 4.52 -15.35 -5.40
C PRO A 9 4.65 -13.91 -5.92
N LYS A 10 3.61 -13.10 -5.69
CA LYS A 10 3.63 -11.69 -6.09
C LYS A 10 4.81 -10.99 -5.44
N THR A 11 5.52 -10.17 -6.21
CA THR A 11 6.56 -9.33 -5.64
C THR A 11 5.94 -8.28 -4.73
N ARG A 12 6.72 -7.80 -3.75
CA ARG A 12 6.31 -6.70 -2.86
C ARG A 12 5.79 -5.48 -3.64
N ARG A 13 6.42 -5.18 -4.78
CA ARG A 13 6.05 -4.06 -5.65
C ARG A 13 4.70 -4.28 -6.33
N GLU A 14 4.42 -5.49 -6.82
CA GLU A 14 3.11 -5.82 -7.41
C GLU A 14 1.99 -5.68 -6.38
N ILE A 15 2.22 -6.20 -5.17
CA ILE A 15 1.26 -6.08 -4.05
C ILE A 15 0.97 -4.62 -3.73
N ILE A 16 2.00 -3.78 -3.65
CA ILE A 16 1.82 -2.34 -3.41
C ILE A 16 1.01 -1.71 -4.54
N LEU A 17 1.34 -1.98 -5.81
CA LEU A 17 0.65 -1.38 -6.95
C LEU A 17 -0.82 -1.80 -7.05
N GLU A 18 -1.12 -3.09 -6.87
CA GLU A 18 -2.49 -3.59 -6.88
C GLU A 18 -3.34 -2.99 -5.75
N ASN A 19 -2.75 -2.87 -4.56
CA ASN A 19 -3.45 -2.22 -3.45
C ASN A 19 -3.62 -0.73 -3.71
N LEU A 20 -2.63 -0.02 -4.25
CA LEU A 20 -2.78 1.39 -4.59
C LEU A 20 -3.93 1.61 -5.59
N ASP A 21 -4.00 0.79 -6.64
CA ASP A 21 -5.08 0.82 -7.61
C ASP A 21 -6.44 0.55 -6.96
N TRP A 22 -6.53 -0.48 -6.11
CA TRP A 22 -7.75 -0.83 -5.38
C TRP A 22 -8.28 0.31 -4.50
N PHE A 23 -7.38 1.07 -3.87
CA PHE A 23 -7.72 2.22 -3.03
C PHE A 23 -7.86 3.54 -3.82
N GLY A 24 -7.68 3.52 -5.15
CA GLY A 24 -7.73 4.71 -6.00
C GLY A 24 -6.60 5.71 -5.71
N LEU A 25 -5.47 5.23 -5.20
CA LEU A 25 -4.33 6.04 -4.82
C LEU A 25 -3.35 6.17 -6.00
N PRO A 26 -2.72 7.34 -6.18
CA PRO A 26 -1.86 7.58 -7.33
C PRO A 26 -0.55 6.78 -7.22
N VAL A 27 -0.14 6.11 -8.30
CA VAL A 27 1.08 5.27 -8.35
C VAL A 27 2.34 5.96 -7.82
N ARG A 28 2.42 7.29 -7.93
CA ARG A 28 3.54 8.10 -7.40
C ARG A 28 3.78 7.93 -5.89
N ILE A 29 2.78 7.48 -5.12
CA ILE A 29 2.94 7.25 -3.68
C ILE A 29 3.48 5.86 -3.34
N SER A 30 3.72 5.00 -4.34
CA SER A 30 4.31 3.66 -4.14
C SER A 30 5.63 3.70 -3.39
N GLU A 31 6.52 4.63 -3.75
CA GLU A 31 7.81 4.81 -3.07
C GLU A 31 7.62 5.26 -1.61
N LEU A 32 6.63 6.12 -1.33
CA LEU A 32 6.30 6.51 0.04
C LEU A 32 5.77 5.33 0.85
N VAL A 33 4.87 4.53 0.27
CA VAL A 33 4.35 3.31 0.90
C VAL A 33 5.47 2.32 1.17
N GLU A 34 6.40 2.12 0.23
CA GLU A 34 7.55 1.25 0.42
C GLU A 34 8.44 1.72 1.58
N ASN A 35 8.77 3.01 1.63
CA ASN A 35 9.54 3.61 2.72
C ASN A 35 8.84 3.47 4.09
N VAL A 36 7.51 3.55 4.13
CA VAL A 36 6.74 3.31 5.36
C VAL A 36 6.83 1.86 5.80
N LEU A 37 6.65 0.93 4.86
CA LEU A 37 6.71 -0.50 5.12
C LEU A 37 8.12 -0.95 5.54
N GLU A 38 9.17 -0.26 5.09
CA GLU A 38 10.55 -0.47 5.53
C GLU A 38 10.87 0.25 6.87
N GLY A 39 9.94 1.02 7.43
CA GLY A 39 10.16 1.77 8.67
C GLY A 39 11.08 2.99 8.53
N LYS A 40 11.43 3.38 7.29
CA LYS A 40 12.25 4.56 7.00
C LYS A 40 11.50 5.86 7.31
N ILE A 41 10.18 5.85 7.13
CA ILE A 41 9.29 6.97 7.46
C ILE A 41 8.10 6.49 8.30
N ARG A 42 7.58 7.37 9.16
CA ARG A 42 6.38 7.08 9.95
C ARG A 42 5.13 7.23 9.10
N GLU A 43 4.15 6.35 9.25
CA GLU A 43 2.82 6.43 8.59
C GLU A 43 2.14 7.80 8.77
N GLN A 44 2.39 8.46 9.91
CA GLN A 44 1.82 9.76 10.25
C GLN A 44 2.38 10.90 9.40
N SER A 45 3.55 10.70 8.79
CA SER A 45 4.21 11.67 7.91
C SER A 45 3.66 11.65 6.49
N LEU A 46 2.79 10.69 6.16
CA LEU A 46 2.12 10.64 4.88
C LEU A 46 1.07 11.74 4.84
N VAL A 47 1.27 12.70 3.95
CA VAL A 47 0.30 13.76 3.65
C VAL A 47 0.02 13.67 2.15
N CYS A 48 -1.18 13.22 1.80
CA CYS A 48 -1.56 13.00 0.41
C CYS A 48 -1.42 14.24 -0.50
N CYS A 49 -1.74 15.41 0.04
CA CYS A 49 -2.07 16.55 -0.80
C CYS A 49 -2.27 17.78 0.10
N HIS A 50 -1.90 18.96 -0.40
CA HIS A 50 -1.83 20.30 0.23
C HIS A 50 -3.08 20.81 1.00
N SER A 51 -4.09 19.98 1.29
CA SER A 51 -5.40 20.39 1.80
C SER A 51 -5.80 19.75 3.14
N ALA A 52 -4.86 19.17 3.90
CA ALA A 52 -5.14 18.61 5.24
C ALA A 52 -6.42 17.75 5.30
N CYS A 53 -6.68 16.94 4.27
CA CYS A 53 -7.88 16.13 4.21
C CYS A 53 -7.65 14.83 5.00
N ASP A 54 -8.32 14.69 6.14
CA ASP A 54 -8.29 13.48 6.99
C ASP A 54 -8.68 12.21 6.22
N VAL A 55 -9.47 12.36 5.15
CA VAL A 55 -9.92 11.26 4.29
C VAL A 55 -8.76 10.60 3.55
N CYS A 56 -7.83 11.37 3.00
CA CYS A 56 -6.72 10.79 2.25
C CYS A 56 -5.72 10.06 3.18
N ASN A 57 -5.56 10.56 4.41
CA ASN A 57 -4.71 9.92 5.41
C ASN A 57 -5.30 8.61 5.92
N SER A 58 -6.61 8.53 6.13
CA SER A 58 -7.26 7.29 6.55
C SER A 58 -7.23 6.23 5.44
N THR A 59 -7.42 6.63 4.18
CA THR A 59 -7.32 5.74 3.01
C THR A 59 -5.91 5.19 2.84
N ILE A 60 -4.88 6.05 2.91
CA ILE A 60 -3.48 5.62 2.79
C ILE A 60 -3.10 4.66 3.93
N ARG A 61 -3.49 4.96 5.17
CA ARG A 61 -3.26 4.06 6.33
C ARG A 61 -3.95 2.71 6.15
N SER A 62 -5.18 2.72 5.65
CA SER A 62 -5.93 1.48 5.38
C SER A 62 -5.26 0.65 4.29
N CYS A 63 -4.74 1.32 3.25
CA CYS A 63 -3.96 0.70 2.18
C CYS A 63 -2.68 0.04 2.73
N ILE A 64 -1.90 0.77 3.54
CA ILE A 64 -0.66 0.26 4.14
C ILE A 64 -0.92 -0.95 5.03
N ARG A 65 -1.93 -0.89 5.90
CA ARG A 65 -2.29 -2.03 6.77
C ARG A 65 -2.71 -3.25 5.97
N LYS A 66 -3.43 -3.06 4.86
CA LYS A 66 -3.80 -4.18 3.98
C LYS A 66 -2.56 -4.79 3.33
N ILE A 67 -1.65 -3.96 2.82
CA ILE A 67 -0.37 -4.41 2.24
C ILE A 67 0.48 -5.15 3.27
N GLN A 68 0.60 -4.64 4.49
CA GLN A 68 1.31 -5.31 5.59
C GLN A 68 0.75 -6.71 5.83
N LYS A 69 -0.57 -6.83 5.96
CA LYS A 69 -1.23 -8.12 6.17
C LYS A 69 -1.01 -9.10 5.02
N GLU A 70 -1.06 -8.63 3.77
CA GLU A 70 -0.78 -9.47 2.59
C GLU A 70 0.69 -9.93 2.57
N LEU A 71 1.64 -9.05 2.93
CA LEU A 71 3.05 -9.40 3.04
C LEU A 71 3.32 -10.40 4.17
N GLU A 72 2.65 -10.26 5.32
CA GLU A 72 2.72 -11.23 6.43
C GLU A 72 2.11 -12.59 6.07
N THR A 73 1.14 -12.62 5.16
CA THR A 73 0.51 -13.88 4.70
C THR A 73 1.37 -14.63 3.67
N LEU A 74 2.30 -13.92 3.02
CA LEU A 74 3.24 -14.48 2.03
C LEU A 74 4.57 -14.95 2.63
N GLY A 75 4.86 -14.57 3.88
CA GLY A 75 6.04 -15.01 4.64
C GLY A 75 5.75 -16.18 5.56
#